data_AF-A0A7S1LS35-F1
#
_entry.id   AF-A0A7S1LS35-F1
#
_cell.length_a   1.000
_cell.length_b   1.000
_cell.length_c   1.000
_cell.angle_alpha   90.00
_cell.angle_beta   90.00
_cell.angle_gamma   90.00
#
_symmetry.space_group_name_H-M   'P 1'
#
loop_
_entity.id
_entity.type
_entity.pdbx_description
1 polymer ?
#
loop_
_entity_poly.entity_id
_entity_poly.type
_entity_poly.pdbx_seq_one_letter_code
_entity_poly.pdbx_strand_id
1 'polypeptide(L)'
;AKMAQAGRLVRPTPRLAVHPPAPTKPAATMARASAAFILAAMAFTLHTEMAAAARRDQAVRKMVAARNLANAGLPDPKCSTGVIGSKEAGLPQVCCAGYCGECSDYPSCASVRGQNSTNACCKTQVYEMRCGNAPANVCLKKCSESVPPCIMEDGEVFTTPSPTARTAGSDCNKAVEDWRQKAAAATQPSKTP
;
A
#
# COMPACT_ATOMS: atom_id res chain seq x y z
N ALA A 1 -72.00 -2.14 18.71
CA ALA A 1 -73.08 -3.04 18.26
C ALA A 1 -72.45 -4.40 17.95
N LYS A 2 -72.62 -5.40 18.82
CA LYS A 2 -73.59 -6.53 18.68
C LYS A 2 -73.33 -7.31 17.38
N MET A 3 -72.63 -8.44 17.47
CA MET A 3 -73.19 -9.81 17.41
C MET A 3 -73.60 -10.21 15.97
N ALA A 4 -73.49 -11.45 15.50
CA ALA A 4 -72.95 -12.70 16.00
C ALA A 4 -73.17 -13.74 14.89
N GLN A 5 -72.36 -14.81 14.93
CA GLN A 5 -72.75 -16.22 14.75
C GLN A 5 -73.50 -16.66 13.49
N ALA A 6 -72.92 -17.65 12.82
CA ALA A 6 -73.60 -18.95 12.66
C ALA A 6 -72.58 -20.08 12.49
N GLY A 7 -72.63 -21.07 13.40
CA GLY A 7 -72.14 -22.43 13.12
C GLY A 7 -73.04 -23.13 12.09
N ARG A 8 -72.78 -24.33 11.58
CA ARG A 8 -72.34 -25.55 12.26
C ARG A 8 -72.27 -26.70 11.22
N LEU A 9 -71.65 -27.83 11.62
CA LEU A 9 -71.72 -29.21 11.07
C LEU A 9 -70.93 -29.46 9.75
N VAL A 10 -69.79 -30.16 9.71
CA VAL A 10 -69.30 -31.49 10.19
C VAL A 10 -69.51 -32.65 9.19
N ARG A 11 -68.34 -33.19 8.75
CA ARG A 11 -68.02 -34.54 8.20
C ARG A 11 -68.43 -34.88 6.76
N PRO A 12 -67.82 -35.91 6.12
CA PRO A 12 -66.64 -36.72 6.46
C PRO A 12 -65.56 -36.76 5.34
N THR A 13 -64.36 -37.20 5.69
CA THR A 13 -63.19 -37.41 4.80
C THR A 13 -63.33 -38.64 3.90
N PRO A 14 -62.94 -38.55 2.62
CA PRO A 14 -62.46 -39.70 1.84
C PRO A 14 -60.92 -39.68 1.70
N ARG A 15 -60.35 -40.88 1.85
CA ARG A 15 -58.93 -41.23 1.67
C ARG A 15 -58.43 -40.83 0.27
N LEU A 16 -57.35 -40.06 0.20
CA LEU A 16 -56.56 -39.91 -1.02
C LEU A 16 -55.53 -41.03 -1.10
N ALA A 17 -55.59 -41.77 -2.21
CA ALA A 17 -54.71 -42.88 -2.54
C ALA A 17 -53.26 -42.41 -2.73
N VAL A 18 -52.34 -43.20 -2.18
CA VAL A 18 -50.89 -43.07 -2.36
C VAL A 18 -50.52 -43.61 -3.74
N HIS A 19 -49.99 -42.75 -4.62
CA HIS A 19 -49.27 -43.18 -5.81
C HIS A 19 -47.75 -43.04 -5.57
N PRO A 20 -46.94 -44.05 -5.93
CA PRO A 20 -45.48 -43.93 -5.84
C PRO A 20 -44.94 -42.99 -6.93
N PRO A 21 -43.90 -42.19 -6.65
CA PRO A 21 -43.24 -41.38 -7.67
C PRO A 21 -42.41 -42.25 -8.63
N ALA A 22 -42.49 -41.94 -9.92
CA ALA A 22 -41.65 -42.51 -10.97
C ALA A 22 -40.16 -42.10 -10.78
N PRO A 23 -39.20 -42.91 -11.24
CA PRO A 23 -37.77 -42.63 -11.07
C PRO A 23 -37.32 -41.50 -11.99
N THR A 24 -37.03 -40.33 -11.41
CA THR A 24 -36.30 -39.24 -12.08
C THR A 24 -34.81 -39.58 -12.15
N LYS A 25 -34.27 -39.70 -13.36
CA LYS A 25 -32.83 -39.80 -13.62
C LYS A 25 -32.13 -38.55 -13.08
N PRO A 26 -31.02 -38.64 -12.34
CA PRO A 26 -30.30 -37.45 -11.89
C PRO A 26 -29.60 -36.77 -13.07
N ALA A 27 -29.94 -35.50 -13.29
CA ALA A 27 -29.24 -34.59 -14.17
C ALA A 27 -27.85 -34.27 -13.58
N ALA A 28 -26.84 -35.06 -13.95
CA ALA A 28 -25.45 -34.76 -13.68
C ALA A 28 -24.93 -33.71 -14.68
N THR A 29 -25.33 -32.44 -14.53
CA THR A 29 -24.78 -31.35 -15.35
C THR A 29 -24.79 -29.99 -14.63
N MET A 30 -24.38 -29.94 -13.37
CA MET A 30 -24.03 -28.67 -12.69
C MET A 30 -22.98 -28.92 -11.61
N ALA A 31 -21.73 -29.18 -12.00
CA ALA A 31 -20.62 -29.27 -11.02
C ALA A 31 -19.27 -28.76 -11.55
N ARG A 32 -19.20 -28.25 -12.79
CA ARG A 32 -17.92 -27.87 -13.42
C ARG A 32 -17.69 -26.37 -13.60
N ALA A 33 -18.69 -25.52 -13.41
CA ALA A 33 -18.54 -24.06 -13.51
C ALA A 33 -18.14 -23.37 -12.19
N SER A 34 -18.21 -24.06 -11.04
CA SER A 34 -17.99 -23.49 -9.71
C SER A 34 -16.55 -23.60 -9.19
N ALA A 35 -15.81 -24.66 -9.54
CA ALA A 35 -14.46 -24.90 -9.00
C ALA A 35 -13.40 -23.90 -9.53
N ALA A 36 -13.52 -23.44 -10.77
CA ALA A 36 -12.55 -22.51 -11.37
C ALA A 36 -12.65 -21.09 -10.79
N PHE A 37 -13.86 -20.61 -10.46
CA PHE A 37 -14.07 -19.32 -9.80
C PHE A 37 -13.59 -19.32 -8.34
N ILE A 38 -13.76 -20.44 -7.63
CA ILE A 38 -13.33 -20.59 -6.23
C ILE A 38 -11.78 -20.61 -6.12
N LEU A 39 -11.09 -21.26 -7.05
CA LEU A 39 -9.62 -21.25 -7.13
C LEU A 39 -9.06 -19.87 -7.50
N ALA A 40 -9.70 -19.15 -8.43
CA ALA A 40 -9.30 -17.78 -8.79
C ALA A 40 -9.52 -16.78 -7.63
N ALA A 41 -10.59 -16.93 -6.86
CA ALA A 41 -10.87 -16.09 -5.69
C ALA A 41 -9.87 -16.32 -4.53
N MET A 42 -9.50 -17.57 -4.25
CA MET A 42 -8.47 -17.89 -3.23
C MET A 42 -7.08 -17.39 -3.62
N ALA A 43 -6.74 -17.43 -4.92
CA ALA A 43 -5.51 -16.83 -5.41
C ALA A 43 -5.51 -15.31 -5.19
N PHE A 44 -6.63 -14.61 -5.43
CA PHE A 44 -6.70 -13.16 -5.24
C PHE A 44 -6.58 -12.73 -3.77
N THR A 45 -7.16 -13.49 -2.82
CA THR A 45 -7.05 -13.20 -1.38
C THR A 45 -5.63 -13.42 -0.83
N LEU A 46 -4.87 -14.36 -1.39
CA LEU A 46 -3.51 -14.64 -0.94
C LEU A 46 -2.52 -13.52 -1.30
N HIS A 47 -2.76 -12.79 -2.41
CA HIS A 47 -1.89 -11.69 -2.84
C HIS A 47 -2.08 -10.42 -2.00
N THR A 48 -3.29 -10.17 -1.47
CA THR A 48 -3.59 -8.95 -0.72
C THR A 48 -2.94 -8.93 0.67
N GLU A 49 -2.79 -10.08 1.33
CA GLU A 49 -2.19 -10.16 2.66
C GLU A 49 -0.66 -10.04 2.63
N MET A 50 -0.01 -10.57 1.59
CA MET A 50 1.44 -10.48 1.42
C MET A 50 1.94 -9.04 1.30
N ALA A 51 1.18 -8.16 0.65
CA ALA A 51 1.54 -6.75 0.50
C ALA A 51 1.56 -5.99 1.84
N ALA A 52 0.63 -6.32 2.75
CA ALA A 52 0.59 -5.73 4.09
C ALA A 52 1.71 -6.26 5.00
N ALA A 53 2.03 -7.55 4.89
CA ALA A 53 3.14 -8.17 5.62
C ALA A 53 4.50 -7.57 5.23
N ALA A 54 4.77 -7.44 3.92
CA ALA A 54 6.04 -6.90 3.42
C ALA A 54 6.33 -5.46 3.91
N ARG A 55 5.30 -4.60 4.00
CA ARG A 55 5.45 -3.23 4.55
C ARG A 55 5.79 -3.24 6.04
N ARG A 56 5.25 -4.19 6.81
CA ARG A 56 5.56 -4.33 8.23
C ARG A 56 7.00 -4.79 8.44
N ASP A 57 7.48 -5.72 7.63
CA ASP A 57 8.86 -6.21 7.69
C ASP A 57 9.87 -5.11 7.38
N GLN A 58 9.59 -4.29 6.35
CA GLN A 58 10.44 -3.15 6.02
C GLN A 58 10.52 -2.13 7.17
N ALA A 59 9.38 -1.80 7.79
CA ALA A 59 9.34 -0.91 8.95
C ALA A 59 10.15 -1.45 10.14
N VAL A 60 10.05 -2.75 10.43
CA VAL A 60 10.83 -3.39 11.50
C VAL A 60 12.31 -3.35 11.20
N ARG A 61 12.73 -3.71 9.97
CA ARG A 61 14.13 -3.65 9.54
C ARG A 61 14.71 -2.24 9.68
N LYS A 62 13.95 -1.22 9.25
CA LYS A 62 14.32 0.19 9.39
C LYS A 62 14.48 0.61 10.85
N MET A 63 13.56 0.23 11.73
CA MET A 63 13.68 0.51 13.17
C MET A 63 14.90 -0.15 13.81
N VAL A 64 15.18 -1.41 13.47
CA VAL A 64 16.37 -2.12 13.96
C VAL A 64 17.65 -1.44 13.46
N ALA A 65 17.71 -1.09 12.17
CA ALA A 65 18.85 -0.38 11.60
C ALA A 65 19.06 0.99 12.25
N ALA A 66 18.01 1.79 12.45
CA ALA A 66 18.09 3.08 13.14
C ALA A 66 18.60 2.93 14.58
N ARG A 67 18.12 1.92 15.32
CA ARG A 67 18.60 1.63 16.68
C ARG A 67 20.08 1.24 16.69
N ASN A 68 20.50 0.41 15.74
CA ASN A 68 21.90 0.01 15.62
C ASN A 68 22.81 1.20 15.31
N LEU A 69 22.38 2.09 14.40
CA LEU A 69 23.08 3.34 14.10
C LEU A 69 23.17 4.25 15.34
N ALA A 70 22.05 4.46 16.05
CA ALA A 70 22.02 5.27 17.26
C ALA A 70 22.95 4.71 18.36
N ASN A 71 22.92 3.40 18.58
CA ASN A 71 23.78 2.73 19.56
C ASN A 71 25.26 2.80 19.17
N ALA A 72 25.57 2.80 17.87
CA ALA A 72 26.92 3.00 17.36
C ALA A 72 27.35 4.48 17.31
N GLY A 73 26.45 5.42 17.63
CA GLY A 73 26.70 6.86 17.50
C GLY A 73 26.83 7.34 16.05
N LEU A 74 26.31 6.59 15.09
CA LEU A 74 26.36 6.93 13.66
C LEU A 74 25.08 7.65 13.21
N PRO A 75 25.19 8.70 12.38
CA PRO A 75 24.04 9.42 11.82
C PRO A 75 23.42 8.69 10.61
N ASP A 76 22.26 9.19 10.13
CA ASP A 76 21.60 8.71 8.91
C ASP A 76 21.40 9.84 7.89
N PRO A 77 22.47 10.39 7.29
CA PRO A 77 22.41 11.60 6.46
C PRO A 77 21.53 11.46 5.22
N LYS A 78 21.32 10.22 4.76
CA LYS A 78 20.53 9.90 3.56
C LYS A 78 19.14 9.35 3.90
N CYS A 79 18.71 9.38 5.16
CA CYS A 79 17.41 8.87 5.61
C CYS A 79 17.16 7.40 5.20
N SER A 80 18.19 6.57 5.21
CA SER A 80 18.14 5.16 4.78
C SER A 80 17.27 4.31 5.71
N THR A 81 17.25 4.67 6.99
CA THR A 81 16.50 4.00 8.06
C THR A 81 15.16 4.67 8.35
N GLY A 82 14.84 5.78 7.68
CA GLY A 82 13.62 6.55 7.86
C GLY A 82 12.64 6.45 6.69
N VAL A 83 11.67 7.36 6.69
CA VAL A 83 10.77 7.60 5.56
C VAL A 83 10.94 9.04 5.12
N ILE A 84 11.37 9.23 3.88
CA ILE A 84 11.60 10.55 3.30
C ILE A 84 10.25 11.21 2.99
N GLY A 85 10.06 12.42 3.49
CA GLY A 85 8.93 13.27 3.12
C GLY A 85 9.18 14.03 1.81
N SER A 86 8.11 14.48 1.18
CA SER A 86 8.23 15.34 -0.01
C SER A 86 8.85 16.69 0.34
N LYS A 87 9.78 17.16 -0.49
CA LYS A 87 10.37 18.49 -0.37
C LYS A 87 9.32 19.57 -0.66
N GLU A 88 9.20 20.53 0.24
CA GLU A 88 8.41 21.75 0.04
C GLU A 88 9.30 22.90 -0.42
N ALA A 89 8.74 23.83 -1.18
CA ALA A 89 9.49 24.98 -1.66
C ALA A 89 9.96 25.84 -0.48
N GLY A 90 11.27 26.06 -0.38
CA GLY A 90 11.88 26.89 0.66
C GLY A 90 12.03 26.22 2.04
N LEU A 91 11.68 24.93 2.18
CA LEU A 91 11.88 24.18 3.42
C LEU A 91 12.80 22.97 3.20
N PRO A 92 13.66 22.63 4.18
CA PRO A 92 14.45 21.42 4.13
C PRO A 92 13.54 20.19 4.17
N GLN A 93 14.00 19.10 3.59
CA GLN A 93 13.25 17.85 3.56
C GLN A 93 13.24 17.21 4.94
N VAL A 94 12.12 16.61 5.32
CA VAL A 94 11.98 15.91 6.60
C VAL A 94 12.19 14.41 6.41
N CYS A 95 12.90 13.79 7.35
CA CYS A 95 13.01 12.35 7.45
C CYS A 95 12.24 11.86 8.69
N CYS A 96 11.10 11.21 8.46
CA CYS A 96 10.28 10.62 9.53
C CYS A 96 10.85 9.27 10.00
N ALA A 97 10.37 8.79 11.14
CA ALA A 97 10.76 7.50 11.68
C ALA A 97 10.45 6.34 10.71
N GLY A 98 11.29 5.31 10.69
CA GLY A 98 11.17 4.19 9.74
C GLY A 98 9.89 3.35 9.86
N TYR A 99 9.16 3.47 10.97
CA TYR A 99 7.89 2.76 11.17
C TYR A 99 6.66 3.49 10.62
N CYS A 100 6.82 4.75 10.23
CA CYS A 100 5.76 5.54 9.61
C CYS A 100 5.38 4.91 8.27
N GLY A 101 4.10 5.01 7.88
CA GLY A 101 3.65 4.52 6.57
C GLY A 101 4.08 5.46 5.43
N GLU A 102 4.03 6.75 5.71
CA GLU A 102 4.45 7.84 4.86
C GLU A 102 4.96 8.99 5.74
N CYS A 103 5.71 9.92 5.16
CA CYS A 103 6.18 11.13 5.84
C CYS A 103 5.46 12.34 5.25
N SER A 104 4.20 12.49 5.66
CA SER A 104 3.27 13.55 5.26
C SER A 104 2.32 13.84 6.43
N ASP A 105 1.46 14.86 6.30
CA ASP A 105 0.48 15.23 7.33
C ASP A 105 -0.86 14.54 7.10
N TYR A 106 -0.83 13.22 6.92
CA TYR A 106 -2.03 12.42 6.74
C TYR A 106 -2.83 12.32 8.05
N PRO A 107 -4.18 12.15 8.01
CA PRO A 107 -5.02 12.28 9.20
C PRO A 107 -4.66 11.39 10.39
N SER A 108 -4.03 10.23 10.15
CA SER A 108 -3.63 9.28 11.18
C SER A 108 -2.14 9.31 11.52
N CYS A 109 -1.38 10.30 11.05
CA CYS A 109 0.06 10.43 11.32
C CYS A 109 0.37 10.57 12.82
N ALA A 110 -0.56 11.12 13.60
CA ALA A 110 -0.42 11.29 15.04
C ALA A 110 -0.60 9.96 15.81
N SER A 111 -1.19 8.93 15.19
CA SER A 111 -1.47 7.65 15.82
C SER A 111 -1.19 6.47 14.88
N VAL A 112 0.09 6.22 14.65
CA VAL A 112 0.60 5.09 13.89
C VAL A 112 0.81 3.90 14.82
N ARG A 113 0.17 2.77 14.49
CA ARG A 113 0.30 1.50 15.23
C ARG A 113 -0.05 1.65 16.73
N GLY A 114 -1.00 2.54 17.07
CA GLY A 114 -1.44 2.79 18.44
C GLY A 114 -0.44 3.57 19.30
N GLN A 115 0.61 4.15 18.71
CA GLN A 115 1.58 5.00 19.40
C GLN A 115 1.36 6.47 19.05
N ASN A 116 1.54 7.37 20.01
CA ASN A 116 1.61 8.80 19.71
C ASN A 116 2.85 9.05 18.84
N SER A 117 2.59 9.43 17.59
CA SER A 117 3.59 9.56 16.52
C SER A 117 3.59 10.95 15.90
N THR A 118 2.97 11.92 16.55
CA THR A 118 2.90 13.31 16.10
C THR A 118 4.29 13.85 15.75
N ASN A 119 5.26 13.69 16.64
CA ASN A 119 6.62 14.20 16.46
C ASN A 119 7.56 13.23 15.72
N ALA A 120 7.02 12.18 15.10
CA ALA A 120 7.80 11.15 14.42
C ALA A 120 7.33 10.87 12.99
N CYS A 121 6.03 11.04 12.71
CA CYS A 121 5.41 10.70 11.43
C CYS A 121 4.64 11.86 10.77
N CYS A 122 4.16 12.86 11.53
CA CYS A 122 3.51 14.03 10.95
C CYS A 122 4.58 15.02 10.47
N LYS A 123 4.69 15.21 9.16
CA LYS A 123 5.80 15.95 8.55
C LYS A 123 5.92 17.39 9.08
N THR A 124 4.83 18.16 9.16
CA THR A 124 4.84 19.53 9.68
C THR A 124 5.30 19.55 11.13
N GLN A 125 4.82 18.63 11.96
CA GLN A 125 5.17 18.58 13.39
C GLN A 125 6.63 18.17 13.60
N VAL A 126 7.12 17.18 12.84
CA VAL A 126 8.53 16.81 12.83
C VAL A 126 9.40 18.00 12.41
N TYR A 127 8.98 18.77 11.40
CA TYR A 127 9.67 19.99 10.99
C TYR A 127 9.70 21.07 12.07
N GLU A 128 8.57 21.30 12.75
CA GLU A 128 8.47 22.24 13.87
C GLU A 128 9.33 21.82 15.06
N MET A 129 9.54 20.53 15.26
CA MET A 129 10.39 20.00 16.32
C MET A 129 11.90 20.17 16.08
N ARG A 130 12.33 20.78 14.97
CA ARG A 130 13.75 21.00 14.67
C ARG A 130 14.46 21.84 15.73
N CYS A 131 15.75 21.54 15.93
CA CYS A 131 16.60 22.37 16.78
C CYS A 131 16.69 23.80 16.22
N GLY A 132 16.55 24.79 17.12
CA GLY A 132 16.40 26.20 16.78
C GLY A 132 14.94 26.70 16.77
N ASN A 133 13.96 25.80 16.70
CA ASN A 133 12.54 26.13 16.92
C ASN A 133 12.01 25.51 18.22
N ALA A 134 12.26 24.21 18.43
CA ALA A 134 11.87 23.50 19.65
C ALA A 134 12.95 23.60 20.76
N PRO A 135 12.58 23.33 22.03
CA PRO A 135 13.54 23.33 23.13
C PRO A 135 14.68 22.34 22.93
N ALA A 136 15.91 22.74 23.30
CA ALA A 136 17.14 22.00 22.97
C ALA A 136 17.18 20.56 23.51
N ASN A 137 16.43 20.26 24.57
CA ASN A 137 16.37 18.93 25.18
C ASN A 137 15.45 17.94 24.44
N VAL A 138 14.58 18.43 23.55
CA VAL A 138 13.60 17.59 22.82
C VAL A 138 13.65 17.76 21.31
N CYS A 139 14.46 18.71 20.83
CA CYS A 139 14.50 19.04 19.43
C CYS A 139 15.11 17.93 18.57
N LEU A 140 14.68 17.88 17.31
CA LEU A 140 15.18 16.98 16.30
C LEU A 140 16.38 17.61 15.60
N LYS A 141 17.49 16.89 15.63
CA LYS A 141 18.74 17.31 14.99
C LYS A 141 18.67 17.08 13.48
N LYS A 142 19.73 17.50 12.82
CA LYS A 142 19.93 17.19 11.42
C LYS A 142 20.22 15.70 11.23
N CYS A 143 19.82 15.14 10.09
CA CYS A 143 20.08 13.73 9.76
C CYS A 143 21.57 13.41 9.61
N SER A 144 22.41 14.43 9.41
CA SER A 144 23.87 14.35 9.46
C SER A 144 24.42 14.14 10.89
N GLU A 145 23.59 14.32 11.92
CA GLU A 145 23.97 14.26 13.33
C GLU A 145 23.16 13.23 14.14
N SER A 146 22.00 12.81 13.63
CA SER A 146 21.13 11.86 14.31
C SER A 146 20.47 10.88 13.34
N VAL A 147 19.90 9.82 13.91
CA VAL A 147 19.00 8.92 13.21
C VAL A 147 17.58 9.52 13.14
N PRO A 148 16.70 9.00 12.27
CA PRO A 148 15.33 9.51 12.11
C PRO A 148 14.47 9.27 13.36
N PRO A 149 13.56 10.21 13.73
CA PRO A 149 13.15 11.39 12.98
C PRO A 149 14.17 12.54 13.03
N CYS A 150 14.43 13.18 11.88
CA CYS A 150 15.47 14.20 11.73
C CYS A 150 15.19 15.13 10.53
N ILE A 151 15.85 16.28 10.51
CA ILE A 151 15.77 17.22 9.39
C ILE A 151 16.91 16.93 8.42
N MET A 152 16.60 16.66 7.16
CA MET A 152 17.64 16.46 6.16
C MET A 152 18.34 17.78 5.86
N GLU A 153 19.64 17.72 5.56
CA GLU A 153 20.35 18.88 5.05
C GLU A 153 19.68 19.39 3.76
N ASP A 154 19.83 20.69 3.50
CA ASP A 154 19.42 21.24 2.22
C ASP A 154 20.18 20.51 1.11
N GLY A 155 19.42 19.78 0.29
CA GLY A 155 20.00 19.07 -0.84
C GLY A 155 20.70 20.03 -1.78
N GLU A 156 21.77 19.56 -2.40
CA GLU A 156 22.46 20.32 -3.44
C GLU A 156 21.46 20.72 -4.52
N VAL A 157 21.47 22.00 -4.88
CA VAL A 157 20.64 22.48 -5.98
C VAL A 157 21.13 21.76 -7.24
N PHE A 158 20.27 20.93 -7.83
CA PHE A 158 20.56 20.31 -9.10
C PHE A 158 20.89 21.43 -10.10
N THR A 159 22.15 21.49 -10.50
CA THR A 159 22.57 22.33 -11.61
C THR A 159 22.44 21.50 -12.87
N THR A 160 21.87 22.09 -13.92
CA THR A 160 21.84 21.42 -15.22
C THR A 160 23.28 21.11 -15.62
N PRO A 161 23.64 19.84 -15.86
CA PRO A 161 24.96 19.49 -16.36
C PRO A 161 25.27 20.33 -17.60
N SER A 162 26.54 20.73 -17.78
CA SER A 162 26.95 21.54 -18.93
C SER A 162 26.31 20.99 -20.23
N PRO A 163 25.73 21.83 -21.09
CA PRO A 163 25.15 21.40 -22.37
C PRO A 163 26.16 20.67 -23.26
N THR A 164 27.46 20.89 -23.03
CA THR A 164 28.56 20.25 -23.74
C THR A 164 29.02 18.92 -23.13
N ALA A 165 28.50 18.55 -21.96
CA ALA A 165 28.78 17.26 -21.35
C ALA A 165 28.18 16.14 -22.21
N ARG A 166 28.94 15.06 -22.42
CA ARG A 166 28.41 13.84 -23.02
C ARG A 166 27.27 13.31 -22.14
N THR A 167 26.04 13.41 -22.64
CA THR A 167 24.85 12.84 -21.97
C THR A 167 24.41 11.57 -22.67
N ALA A 168 23.57 10.77 -22.01
CA ALA A 168 22.93 9.61 -22.63
C ALA A 168 22.10 9.97 -23.89
N GLY A 169 21.70 11.26 -24.05
CA GLY A 169 21.05 11.75 -25.27
C GLY A 169 22.02 11.94 -26.46
N SER A 170 23.31 12.16 -26.20
CA SER A 170 24.33 12.32 -27.26
C SER A 170 24.78 11.01 -27.88
N ASP A 171 24.59 9.89 -27.17
CA ASP A 171 24.88 8.55 -27.64
C ASP A 171 23.95 7.54 -26.95
N CYS A 172 22.85 7.23 -27.63
CA CYS A 172 21.90 6.21 -27.19
C CYS A 172 22.32 4.78 -27.59
N ASN A 173 23.55 4.58 -28.10
CA ASN A 173 23.99 3.33 -28.71
C ASN A 173 22.94 2.80 -29.71
N LYS A 174 22.42 1.60 -29.46
CA LYS A 174 21.36 0.94 -30.23
C LYS A 174 19.98 1.05 -29.59
N ALA A 175 19.81 1.73 -28.46
CA ALA A 175 18.55 1.76 -27.71
C ALA A 175 17.37 2.33 -28.52
N VAL A 176 17.61 3.37 -29.34
CA VAL A 176 16.57 3.95 -30.22
C VAL A 176 16.20 2.98 -31.34
N GLU A 177 17.18 2.30 -31.93
CA GLU A 177 16.99 1.31 -32.98
C GLU A 177 16.20 0.11 -32.43
N ASP A 178 16.64 -0.46 -31.31
CA ASP A 178 16.00 -1.57 -30.61
C ASP A 178 14.55 -1.22 -30.20
N TRP A 179 14.33 -0.03 -29.66
CA TRP A 179 12.98 0.42 -29.29
C TRP A 179 12.08 0.54 -30.51
N ARG A 180 12.56 1.12 -31.62
CA ARG A 180 11.80 1.24 -32.87
C ARG A 180 11.48 -0.12 -33.47
N GLN A 181 12.42 -1.07 -33.44
CA GLN A 181 12.18 -2.44 -33.91
C GLN A 181 11.12 -3.14 -33.06
N LYS A 182 11.18 -3.02 -31.73
CA LYS A 182 10.16 -3.57 -30.82
C LYS A 182 8.80 -2.92 -31.02
N ALA A 183 8.75 -1.61 -31.19
CA ALA A 183 7.52 -0.88 -31.48
C ALA A 183 6.90 -1.31 -32.82
N ALA A 184 7.72 -1.47 -33.87
CA ALA A 184 7.26 -1.97 -35.16
C ALA A 184 6.71 -3.41 -35.05
N ALA A 185 7.43 -4.30 -34.36
CA ALA A 185 6.97 -5.66 -34.14
C ALA A 185 5.65 -5.74 -33.35
N ALA A 186 5.45 -4.85 -32.37
CA ALA A 186 4.25 -4.80 -31.57
C ALA A 186 3.04 -4.16 -32.27
N THR A 187 3.26 -3.36 -33.32
CA THR A 187 2.22 -2.61 -34.04
C THR A 187 1.86 -3.22 -35.39
N GLN A 188 2.64 -4.18 -35.89
CA GLN A 188 2.27 -4.89 -37.12
C GLN A 188 1.10 -5.84 -36.86
N PRO A 189 0.09 -5.86 -37.76
CA PRO A 189 -1.00 -6.83 -37.66
C PRO A 189 -0.42 -8.24 -37.80
N SER A 190 -0.86 -9.16 -36.94
CA SER A 190 -0.46 -10.56 -37.04
C SER A 190 -0.82 -11.10 -38.42
N LYS A 191 0.17 -11.60 -39.17
CA LYS A 191 -0.11 -12.42 -40.35
C LYS A 191 -0.73 -13.72 -39.84
N THR A 192 -2.06 -13.79 -39.84
CA THR A 192 -2.79 -15.04 -39.66
C THR A 192 -2.39 -15.98 -40.81
N PRO A 193 -1.88 -17.20 -40.53
CA PRO A 193 -1.56 -18.18 -41.56
C PRO A 193 -2.79 -18.65 -42.34
#